data_AF-A0A820ED31-F1
#
_entry.id   AF-A0A820ED31-F1
#
_cell.length_a   1.000
_cell.length_b   1.000
_cell.length_c   1.000
_cell.angle_alpha   90.00
_cell.angle_beta   90.00
_cell.angle_gamma   90.00
#
_symmetry.space_group_name_H-M   'P 1'
#
loop_
_entity.id
_entity.type
_entity.pdbx_description
1 polymer ?
#
loop_
_entity_poly.entity_id
_entity_poly.type
_entity_poly.pdbx_seq_one_letter_code
_entity_poly.pdbx_strand_id
1 'polypeptide(L)'
;VEVLKYLIEKVGIEVNAIGGRRLTPLHIACEYGHLDVVKYLVKKGASAILRNAQLFNCLEISIQKQHEEIVKYLLQRPNWREMMRNAQPIEATDAYDTPMRKLIRYMPDVALWMIEEKLTRKVGGEGQKVSKEIYDYEFHEDMYTVKSWYKQGAKLPPEDLSCKVRWHKFGFNAIYDCSCSTSCYNTTVHDEHDSDNEPYTRDAYTLVRNHPLLIVSQQSTYPKLMAHQFHKSLLRKIFRRFGTYWLALPFFFYLILLGLWTAMVLNGKHPQYFYDLAGFNMTLDIGTCEQVANSLVLQNVTEILKTDTYRRLSVALYIFFSVFIFKNVILIIALFPKVFRIGAYYFEAIALVLSFVYILDWYDWQSSVAFRCPVQYQVGAMGLLLSWMNLLAYVRCIPWLGVGLYVAMLQVICVKFLRFLPVL
;
A
#
# COMPACT_ATOMS: atom_id res chain seq x y z
N VAL A 1 -41.51 21.33 -13.01
CA VAL A 1 -42.00 20.79 -11.71
C VAL A 1 -43.52 20.67 -11.67
N GLU A 2 -44.27 21.66 -12.16
CA GLU A 2 -45.75 21.67 -12.08
C GLU A 2 -46.44 20.49 -12.77
N VAL A 3 -45.99 20.14 -13.99
CA VAL A 3 -46.49 18.95 -14.69
C VAL A 3 -46.27 17.68 -13.86
N LEU A 4 -45.10 17.53 -13.25
CA LEU A 4 -44.81 16.38 -12.39
C LEU A 4 -45.70 16.34 -11.15
N LYS A 5 -45.99 17.49 -10.53
CA LYS A 5 -46.93 17.58 -9.41
C LYS A 5 -48.31 17.08 -9.81
N TYR A 6 -48.81 17.54 -10.96
CA TYR A 6 -50.09 17.10 -11.50
C TYR A 6 -50.12 15.59 -11.76
N LEU A 7 -49.07 15.04 -12.39
CA LEU A 7 -48.96 13.61 -12.70
C LEU A 7 -48.96 12.73 -11.44
N ILE A 8 -48.27 13.13 -10.38
CA ILE A 8 -48.21 12.34 -9.15
C ILE A 8 -49.47 12.51 -8.30
N GLU A 9 -50.01 13.73 -8.19
CA GLU A 9 -51.12 14.03 -7.26
C GLU A 9 -52.51 13.80 -7.86
N LYS A 10 -52.67 13.97 -9.19
CA LYS A 10 -53.96 13.82 -9.86
C LYS A 10 -54.09 12.51 -10.62
N VAL A 11 -53.02 12.08 -11.31
CA VAL A 11 -53.05 10.85 -12.11
C VAL A 11 -52.66 9.62 -11.29
N GLY A 12 -51.94 9.80 -10.16
CA GLY A 12 -51.57 8.70 -9.27
C GLY A 12 -50.44 7.82 -9.80
N ILE A 13 -49.53 8.38 -10.61
CA ILE A 13 -48.40 7.64 -11.18
C ILE A 13 -47.42 7.19 -10.08
N GLU A 14 -46.94 5.96 -10.21
CA GLU A 14 -45.94 5.39 -9.31
C GLU A 14 -44.62 6.18 -9.37
N VAL A 15 -44.17 6.68 -8.22
CA VAL A 15 -42.97 7.53 -8.11
C VAL A 15 -41.68 6.76 -8.44
N ASN A 16 -41.68 5.44 -8.20
CA ASN A 16 -40.55 4.55 -8.45
C ASN A 16 -40.70 3.74 -9.75
N ALA A 17 -41.60 4.16 -10.65
CA ALA A 17 -41.80 3.48 -11.93
C ALA A 17 -40.45 3.25 -12.66
N ILE A 18 -40.24 2.01 -13.09
CA ILE A 18 -38.98 1.59 -13.72
C ILE A 18 -39.16 1.66 -15.25
N GLY A 19 -38.43 2.57 -15.88
CA GLY A 19 -38.39 2.71 -17.34
C GLY A 19 -37.32 1.83 -18.00
N GLY A 20 -37.01 2.14 -19.26
CA GLY A 20 -35.91 1.51 -19.99
C GLY A 20 -34.57 1.62 -19.25
N ARG A 21 -33.73 0.57 -19.35
CA ARG A 21 -32.45 0.44 -18.62
C ARG A 21 -32.59 0.52 -17.09
N ARG A 22 -33.76 0.17 -16.55
CA ARG A 22 -34.08 0.23 -15.12
C ARG A 22 -33.95 1.64 -14.51
N LEU A 23 -34.12 2.69 -15.31
CA LEU A 23 -34.08 4.08 -14.84
C LEU A 23 -35.38 4.43 -14.12
N THR A 24 -35.27 5.13 -13.00
CA THR A 24 -36.42 5.72 -12.30
C THR A 24 -36.51 7.22 -12.61
N PRO A 25 -37.67 7.88 -12.42
CA PRO A 25 -37.78 9.34 -12.57
C PRO A 25 -36.72 10.10 -11.77
N LEU A 26 -36.34 9.56 -10.60
CA LEU A 26 -35.29 10.13 -9.76
C LEU A 26 -33.91 10.04 -10.43
N HIS A 27 -33.54 8.91 -11.06
CA HIS A 27 -32.27 8.80 -11.80
C HIS A 27 -32.16 9.87 -12.89
N ILE A 28 -33.22 10.07 -13.67
CA ILE A 28 -33.26 11.05 -14.76
C ILE A 28 -33.13 12.47 -14.19
N ALA A 29 -33.86 12.80 -13.12
CA ALA A 29 -33.76 14.10 -12.48
C ALA A 29 -32.34 14.37 -11.92
N CYS A 30 -31.68 13.35 -11.36
CA CYS A 30 -30.30 13.43 -10.88
C CYS A 30 -29.29 13.54 -12.03
N GLU A 31 -29.55 12.96 -13.20
CA GLU A 31 -28.70 13.05 -14.38
C GLU A 31 -28.69 14.47 -15.00
N TYR A 32 -29.88 15.07 -15.14
CA TYR A 32 -30.05 16.38 -15.75
C TYR A 32 -29.92 17.57 -14.77
N GLY A 33 -29.66 17.33 -13.49
CA GLY A 33 -29.39 18.40 -12.53
C GLY A 33 -30.62 19.15 -12.03
N HIS A 34 -31.82 18.56 -12.11
CA HIS A 34 -33.06 19.23 -11.71
C HIS A 34 -33.34 19.11 -10.20
N LEU A 35 -32.67 19.94 -9.40
CA LEU A 35 -32.75 19.92 -7.93
C LEU A 35 -34.20 19.98 -7.39
N ASP A 36 -35.04 20.86 -7.93
CA ASP A 36 -36.43 21.01 -7.44
C ASP A 36 -37.29 19.78 -7.73
N VAL A 37 -37.02 19.11 -8.85
CA VAL A 37 -37.66 17.84 -9.21
C VAL A 37 -37.19 16.74 -8.27
N VAL A 38 -35.88 16.64 -8.00
CA VAL A 38 -35.31 15.69 -7.02
C VAL A 38 -35.92 15.91 -5.65
N LYS A 39 -36.00 17.16 -5.18
CA LYS A 39 -36.59 17.51 -3.89
C LYS A 39 -38.04 17.04 -3.78
N TYR A 40 -38.81 17.24 -4.84
CA TYR A 40 -40.21 16.84 -4.88
C TYR A 40 -40.38 15.32 -4.91
N LEU A 41 -39.63 14.61 -5.77
CA LEU A 41 -39.67 13.15 -5.88
C LEU A 41 -39.30 12.47 -4.57
N VAL A 42 -38.21 12.89 -3.92
CA VAL A 42 -37.78 12.34 -2.62
C VAL A 42 -38.85 12.60 -1.54
N LYS A 43 -39.49 13.79 -1.55
CA LYS A 43 -40.61 14.09 -0.62
C LYS A 43 -41.83 13.18 -0.84
N LYS A 44 -42.05 12.69 -2.06
CA LYS A 44 -43.13 11.76 -2.41
C LYS A 44 -42.75 10.28 -2.24
N GLY A 45 -41.60 9.97 -1.64
CA GLY A 45 -41.18 8.60 -1.36
C GLY A 45 -40.37 7.92 -2.48
N ALA A 46 -39.76 8.69 -3.38
CA ALA A 46 -38.82 8.14 -4.35
C ALA A 46 -37.62 7.49 -3.63
N SER A 47 -37.31 6.24 -3.99
CA SER A 47 -36.17 5.52 -3.42
C SER A 47 -34.89 5.88 -4.15
N ALA A 48 -33.97 6.55 -3.44
CA ALA A 48 -32.65 6.91 -3.95
C ALA A 48 -31.63 5.76 -3.93
N ILE A 49 -32.02 4.60 -3.40
CA ILE A 49 -31.18 3.39 -3.28
C ILE A 49 -31.33 2.49 -4.52
N LEU A 50 -32.42 2.64 -5.26
CA LEU A 50 -32.65 1.89 -6.49
C LEU A 50 -31.50 2.09 -7.48
N ARG A 51 -31.17 1.02 -8.21
CA ARG A 51 -30.04 0.97 -9.15
C ARG A 51 -30.55 0.77 -10.57
N ASN A 52 -29.91 1.44 -11.52
CA ASN A 52 -30.17 1.24 -12.94
C ASN A 52 -29.51 -0.05 -13.47
N ALA A 53 -29.62 -0.31 -14.78
CA ALA A 53 -29.05 -1.50 -15.43
C ALA A 53 -27.51 -1.56 -15.31
N GLN A 54 -26.86 -0.41 -15.22
CA GLN A 54 -25.42 -0.28 -14.99
C GLN A 54 -25.06 -0.22 -13.50
N LEU A 55 -25.97 -0.63 -12.60
CA LEU A 55 -25.83 -0.66 -11.14
C LEU A 55 -25.67 0.72 -10.46
N PHE A 56 -25.72 1.84 -11.19
CA PHE A 56 -25.65 3.18 -10.61
C PHE A 56 -26.94 3.52 -9.86
N ASN A 57 -26.80 4.12 -8.68
CA ASN A 57 -27.90 4.78 -7.99
C ASN A 57 -27.97 6.27 -8.38
N CYS A 58 -29.03 6.98 -7.98
CA CYS A 58 -29.16 8.42 -8.29
C CYS A 58 -27.97 9.25 -7.74
N LEU A 59 -27.42 8.89 -6.58
CA LEU A 59 -26.28 9.59 -5.98
C LEU A 59 -25.02 9.50 -6.86
N GLU A 60 -24.69 8.33 -7.37
CA GLU A 60 -23.52 8.17 -8.24
C GLU A 60 -23.71 8.87 -9.59
N ILE A 61 -24.93 8.89 -10.12
CA ILE A 61 -25.25 9.65 -11.33
C ILE A 61 -25.01 11.14 -11.10
N SER A 62 -25.49 11.69 -9.97
CA SER A 62 -25.28 13.11 -9.67
C SER A 62 -23.80 13.43 -9.40
N ILE A 63 -23.03 12.51 -8.83
CA ILE A 63 -21.56 12.65 -8.69
C ILE A 63 -20.88 12.66 -10.06
N GLN A 64 -21.21 11.72 -10.95
CA GLN A 64 -20.62 11.64 -12.29
C GLN A 64 -20.93 12.88 -13.14
N LYS A 65 -22.14 13.43 -12.99
CA LYS A 65 -22.58 14.64 -13.69
C LYS A 65 -22.20 15.93 -12.94
N GLN A 66 -21.53 15.81 -11.80
CA GLN A 66 -21.03 16.91 -10.97
C GLN A 66 -22.11 17.88 -10.45
N HIS A 67 -23.29 17.37 -10.11
CA HIS A 67 -24.39 18.17 -9.55
C HIS A 67 -24.29 18.30 -8.02
N GLU A 68 -23.45 19.21 -7.53
CA GLU A 68 -23.10 19.36 -6.10
C GLU A 68 -24.31 19.49 -5.18
N GLU A 69 -25.25 20.37 -5.53
CA GLU A 69 -26.41 20.68 -4.71
C GLU A 69 -27.35 19.47 -4.55
N ILE A 70 -27.44 18.63 -5.58
CA ILE A 70 -28.20 17.37 -5.52
C ILE A 70 -27.49 16.38 -4.60
N VAL A 71 -26.17 16.24 -4.74
CA VAL A 71 -25.37 15.34 -3.90
C VAL A 71 -25.50 15.72 -2.42
N LYS A 72 -25.29 16.99 -2.07
CA LYS A 72 -25.46 17.50 -0.69
C LYS A 72 -26.87 17.22 -0.16
N TYR A 73 -27.90 17.50 -0.95
CA TYR A 73 -29.29 17.25 -0.58
C TYR A 73 -29.58 15.76 -0.30
N LEU A 74 -29.06 14.86 -1.15
CA LEU A 74 -29.23 13.42 -0.99
C LEU A 74 -28.48 12.89 0.23
N LEU A 75 -27.25 13.36 0.47
CA LEU A 75 -26.44 12.97 1.63
C LEU A 75 -26.99 13.49 2.96
N GLN A 76 -27.85 14.51 2.94
CA GLN A 76 -28.57 14.97 4.13
C GLN A 76 -29.71 14.03 4.56
N ARG A 77 -30.15 13.11 3.68
CA ARG A 77 -31.26 12.19 3.97
C ARG A 77 -30.82 11.05 4.89
N PRO A 78 -31.72 10.48 5.72
CA PRO A 78 -31.34 9.46 6.71
C PRO A 78 -30.76 8.18 6.09
N ASN A 79 -31.16 7.83 4.88
CA ASN A 79 -30.69 6.65 4.14
C ASN A 79 -29.39 6.87 3.35
N TRP A 80 -28.66 7.97 3.59
CA TRP A 80 -27.41 8.27 2.88
C TRP A 80 -26.37 7.16 2.98
N ARG A 81 -26.29 6.44 4.12
CA ARG A 81 -25.35 5.33 4.31
C ARG A 81 -25.60 4.20 3.31
N GLU A 82 -26.86 3.81 3.12
CA GLU A 82 -27.25 2.78 2.15
C GLU A 82 -26.97 3.23 0.72
N MET A 83 -27.15 4.52 0.42
CA MET A 83 -26.79 5.09 -0.88
C MET A 83 -25.28 5.07 -1.14
N MET A 84 -24.45 5.26 -0.10
CA MET A 84 -22.99 5.19 -0.20
C MET A 84 -22.47 3.75 -0.28
N ARG A 85 -23.23 2.77 0.20
CA ARG A 85 -22.94 1.33 0.08
C ARG A 85 -23.28 0.82 -1.34
N ASN A 86 -22.61 1.41 -2.33
CA ASN A 86 -22.66 0.98 -3.72
C ASN A 86 -21.25 0.77 -4.25
N ALA A 87 -21.11 -0.05 -5.30
CA ALA A 87 -19.81 -0.28 -5.92
C ALA A 87 -19.97 -0.63 -7.40
N GLN A 88 -19.21 0.05 -8.26
CA GLN A 88 -19.26 -0.16 -9.72
C GLN A 88 -18.02 -0.87 -10.22
N PRO A 89 -18.13 -1.90 -11.07
CA PRO A 89 -16.95 -2.45 -11.71
C PRO A 89 -16.28 -1.37 -12.58
N ILE A 90 -14.96 -1.24 -12.48
CA ILE A 90 -14.18 -0.37 -13.33
C ILE A 90 -13.92 -1.15 -14.64
N GLU A 91 -14.32 -0.57 -15.78
CA GLU A 91 -14.16 -1.20 -17.09
C GLU A 91 -12.72 -1.71 -17.32
N ALA A 92 -12.60 -2.93 -17.85
CA ALA A 92 -11.33 -3.61 -18.10
C ALA A 92 -10.47 -3.96 -16.87
N THR A 93 -11.03 -3.92 -15.65
CA THR A 93 -10.33 -4.35 -14.42
C THR A 93 -11.24 -5.16 -13.49
N ASP A 94 -10.66 -6.01 -12.64
CA ASP A 94 -11.36 -6.74 -11.55
C ASP A 94 -11.61 -5.84 -10.31
N ALA A 95 -11.63 -4.53 -10.52
CA ALA A 95 -11.69 -3.53 -9.46
C ALA A 95 -13.09 -2.91 -9.37
N TYR A 96 -13.45 -2.46 -8.18
CA TYR A 96 -14.68 -1.69 -7.98
C TYR A 96 -14.38 -0.24 -7.61
N ASP A 97 -15.23 0.69 -8.03
CA ASP A 97 -15.22 2.09 -7.64
C ASP A 97 -16.40 2.38 -6.72
N THR A 98 -16.13 3.01 -5.58
CA THR A 98 -17.17 3.34 -4.59
C THR A 98 -17.60 4.80 -4.74
N PRO A 99 -18.82 5.17 -4.30
CA PRO A 99 -19.28 6.55 -4.28
C PRO A 99 -18.29 7.50 -3.58
N MET A 100 -17.65 7.06 -2.49
CA MET A 100 -16.65 7.87 -1.79
C MET A 100 -15.41 8.15 -2.66
N ARG A 101 -14.90 7.14 -3.37
CA ARG A 101 -13.76 7.31 -4.29
C ARG A 101 -14.11 8.26 -5.43
N LYS A 102 -15.33 8.16 -5.97
CA LYS A 102 -15.84 9.08 -7.01
C LYS A 102 -15.99 10.50 -6.48
N LEU A 103 -16.51 10.68 -5.26
CA LEU A 103 -16.60 11.99 -4.61
C LEU A 103 -15.23 12.62 -4.49
N ILE A 104 -14.24 11.87 -4.01
CA ILE A 104 -12.86 12.37 -3.91
C ILE A 104 -12.41 12.82 -5.31
N ARG A 105 -12.51 11.98 -6.35
CA ARG A 105 -12.03 12.29 -7.71
C ARG A 105 -12.72 13.48 -8.37
N TYR A 106 -14.06 13.52 -8.35
CA TYR A 106 -14.85 14.46 -9.14
C TYR A 106 -15.27 15.70 -8.35
N MET A 107 -15.45 15.59 -7.03
CA MET A 107 -16.09 16.62 -6.20
C MET A 107 -15.42 16.72 -4.81
N PRO A 108 -14.14 17.12 -4.74
CA PRO A 108 -13.36 17.07 -3.50
C PRO A 108 -13.93 17.97 -2.38
N ASP A 109 -14.60 19.06 -2.73
CA ASP A 109 -15.25 19.97 -1.77
C ASP A 109 -16.43 19.27 -1.06
N VAL A 110 -17.23 18.52 -1.82
CA VAL A 110 -18.34 17.74 -1.27
C VAL A 110 -17.81 16.56 -0.45
N ALA A 111 -16.70 15.94 -0.86
CA ALA A 111 -16.03 14.91 -0.08
C ALA A 111 -15.55 15.44 1.29
N LEU A 112 -14.95 16.63 1.31
CA LEU A 112 -14.54 17.28 2.56
C LEU A 112 -15.74 17.60 3.45
N TRP A 113 -16.79 18.22 2.89
CA TRP A 113 -18.03 18.50 3.61
C TRP A 113 -18.65 17.22 4.20
N MET A 114 -18.67 16.13 3.44
CA MET A 114 -19.18 14.84 3.91
C MET A 114 -18.36 14.31 5.09
N ILE A 115 -17.04 14.44 5.05
CA ILE A 115 -16.17 14.04 6.17
C ILE A 115 -16.47 14.85 7.43
N GLU A 116 -16.60 16.16 7.28
CA GLU A 116 -16.84 17.09 8.39
C GLU A 116 -18.24 16.89 9.02
N GLU A 117 -19.27 16.74 8.19
CA GLU A 117 -20.66 16.73 8.63
C GLU A 117 -21.18 15.32 9.01
N LYS A 118 -20.72 14.27 8.31
CA LYS A 118 -21.28 12.91 8.43
C LYS A 118 -20.34 11.91 9.09
N LEU A 119 -19.04 12.05 8.87
CA LEU A 119 -18.04 11.09 9.36
C LEU A 119 -17.31 11.59 10.62
N THR A 120 -17.52 12.84 11.02
CA THR A 120 -16.90 13.42 12.22
C THR A 120 -17.96 13.72 13.27
N ARG A 121 -17.80 13.13 14.46
CA ARG A 121 -18.61 13.45 15.64
C ARG A 121 -17.74 14.19 16.65
N LYS A 122 -18.13 15.42 17.00
CA LYS A 122 -17.50 16.17 18.09
C LYS A 122 -18.13 15.75 19.42
N VAL A 123 -17.31 15.33 20.37
CA VAL A 123 -17.72 14.94 21.73
C VAL A 123 -17.02 15.87 22.72
N GLY A 124 -17.82 16.58 23.52
CA GLY A 124 -17.37 17.59 24.48
C GLY A 124 -18.26 18.83 24.41
N GLY A 125 -19.05 19.05 25.47
CA GLY A 125 -19.96 20.20 25.57
C GLY A 125 -19.30 21.45 26.19
N GLU A 126 -20.03 22.55 26.19
CA GLU A 126 -19.64 23.81 26.84
C GLU A 126 -19.25 23.55 28.30
N GLY A 127 -17.95 23.67 28.59
CA GLY A 127 -17.37 23.47 29.93
C GLY A 127 -16.26 22.41 30.03
N GLN A 128 -16.09 21.53 29.05
CA GLN A 128 -14.94 20.60 29.01
C GLN A 128 -13.78 21.20 28.20
N LYS A 129 -12.60 21.31 28.83
CA LYS A 129 -11.34 21.84 28.23
C LYS A 129 -10.81 21.02 27.03
N VAL A 130 -11.34 19.82 26.78
CA VAL A 130 -10.87 18.93 25.71
C VAL A 130 -12.05 18.50 24.86
N SER A 131 -12.19 19.09 23.67
CA SER A 131 -13.05 18.56 22.62
C SER A 131 -12.36 17.37 21.97
N LYS A 132 -13.04 16.21 21.93
CA LYS A 132 -12.55 15.01 21.26
C LYS A 132 -13.35 14.79 19.99
N GLU A 133 -12.68 14.75 18.85
CA GLU A 133 -13.29 14.38 17.57
C GLU A 133 -13.19 12.86 17.38
N ILE A 134 -14.32 12.23 17.13
CA ILE A 134 -14.43 10.81 16.80
C ILE A 134 -14.69 10.71 15.30
N TYR A 135 -13.88 9.93 14.59
CA TYR A 135 -13.97 9.75 13.14
C TYR A 135 -14.47 8.36 12.78
N ASP A 136 -15.44 8.29 11.87
CA ASP A 136 -15.96 7.07 11.25
C ASP A 136 -15.26 6.82 9.91
N TYR A 137 -14.54 5.70 9.78
CA TYR A 137 -13.73 5.40 8.60
C TYR A 137 -14.39 4.39 7.63
N GLU A 138 -15.67 4.04 7.82
CA GLU A 138 -16.40 3.02 7.05
C GLU A 138 -16.14 3.10 5.52
N PHE A 139 -16.17 4.30 4.94
CA PHE A 139 -16.03 4.50 3.49
C PHE A 139 -14.60 4.79 3.01
N HIS A 140 -13.63 4.85 3.94
CA HIS A 140 -12.21 5.11 3.64
C HIS A 140 -11.30 3.91 3.92
N GLU A 141 -11.84 2.82 4.49
CA GLU A 141 -11.15 1.54 4.68
C GLU A 141 -11.56 0.53 3.60
N ASP A 142 -10.59 -0.10 2.94
CA ASP A 142 -10.80 -1.02 1.80
C ASP A 142 -11.15 -2.47 2.23
N MET A 143 -11.37 -2.71 3.52
CA MET A 143 -11.62 -4.05 4.07
C MET A 143 -13.08 -4.50 4.04
N TYR A 144 -14.01 -3.64 3.62
CA TYR A 144 -15.41 -4.02 3.53
C TYR A 144 -15.72 -4.72 2.21
N THR A 145 -16.22 -5.95 2.29
CA THR A 145 -16.63 -6.69 1.10
C THR A 145 -17.80 -5.97 0.45
N VAL A 146 -17.60 -5.55 -0.80
CA VAL A 146 -18.66 -5.26 -1.78
C VAL A 146 -19.76 -6.32 -1.66
N LYS A 147 -19.38 -7.60 -1.61
CA LYS A 147 -20.30 -8.74 -1.42
C LYS A 147 -21.19 -8.63 -0.16
N SER A 148 -20.70 -8.16 1.00
CA SER A 148 -21.54 -7.98 2.19
C SER A 148 -22.63 -6.94 1.96
N TRP A 149 -22.31 -5.85 1.26
CA TRP A 149 -23.29 -4.81 0.90
C TRP A 149 -24.36 -5.35 -0.04
N TYR A 150 -24.02 -6.30 -0.93
CA TYR A 150 -25.00 -6.94 -1.82
C TYR A 150 -25.78 -8.09 -1.16
N LYS A 151 -25.22 -8.80 -0.16
CA LYS A 151 -25.91 -9.85 0.60
C LYS A 151 -27.08 -9.32 1.45
N GLN A 152 -26.98 -8.10 1.96
CA GLN A 152 -27.95 -7.53 2.91
C GLN A 152 -29.24 -6.94 2.28
N GLY A 153 -29.43 -6.99 0.95
CA GLY A 153 -30.69 -6.44 0.39
C GLY A 153 -30.87 -6.34 -1.12
N ALA A 154 -30.04 -6.95 -1.98
CA ALA A 154 -30.27 -6.88 -3.42
C ALA A 154 -29.90 -8.19 -4.11
N LYS A 155 -30.89 -8.86 -4.71
CA LYS A 155 -30.65 -9.94 -5.67
C LYS A 155 -29.69 -9.43 -6.75
N LEU A 156 -28.55 -10.11 -6.88
CA LEU A 156 -27.69 -10.04 -8.07
C LEU A 156 -28.58 -10.24 -9.32
N PRO A 157 -28.25 -9.63 -10.48
CA PRO A 157 -28.79 -10.14 -11.73
C PRO A 157 -28.52 -11.66 -11.79
N PRO A 158 -29.47 -12.47 -12.30
CA PRO A 158 -29.26 -13.89 -12.43
C PRO A 158 -28.01 -14.14 -13.27
N GLU A 159 -27.22 -15.08 -12.76
CA GLU A 159 -25.99 -15.66 -13.29
C GLU A 159 -25.79 -15.50 -14.80
N ASP A 160 -24.69 -14.84 -15.18
CA ASP A 160 -23.95 -15.12 -16.42
C ASP A 160 -22.46 -14.78 -16.24
N LEU A 161 -21.88 -15.31 -15.16
CA LEU A 161 -20.43 -15.50 -15.04
C LEU A 161 -20.19 -16.97 -14.75
N SER A 162 -20.20 -17.75 -15.84
CA SER A 162 -19.62 -19.08 -15.90
C SER A 162 -18.13 -18.99 -15.54
N CYS A 163 -17.81 -19.06 -14.25
CA CYS A 163 -16.50 -19.45 -13.80
C CYS A 163 -16.69 -20.65 -12.87
N LYS A 164 -16.82 -21.82 -13.50
CA LYS A 164 -16.74 -23.11 -12.81
C LYS A 164 -15.33 -23.25 -12.24
N VAL A 165 -15.13 -22.86 -10.99
CA VAL A 165 -13.98 -23.33 -10.22
C VAL A 165 -14.43 -24.54 -9.43
N ARG A 166 -14.04 -25.70 -9.96
CA ARG A 166 -14.19 -27.02 -9.37
C ARG A 166 -13.33 -27.07 -8.09
N TRP A 167 -13.97 -27.16 -6.93
CA TRP A 167 -13.29 -27.48 -5.69
C TRP A 167 -13.05 -28.98 -5.61
N HIS A 168 -11.79 -29.40 -5.47
CA HIS A 168 -11.50 -30.70 -4.87
C HIS A 168 -11.50 -30.53 -3.34
N LYS A 169 -12.42 -31.25 -2.70
CA LYS A 169 -12.57 -31.41 -1.25
C LYS A 169 -11.33 -32.02 -0.61
N PHE A 170 -10.94 -31.48 0.54
CA PHE A 170 -10.72 -32.24 1.78
C PHE A 170 -11.28 -31.34 2.90
N GLY A 171 -12.55 -31.52 3.29
CA GLY A 171 -12.98 -32.13 4.57
C GLY A 171 -13.15 -31.01 5.62
N PHE A 172 -14.28 -30.78 6.30
CA PHE A 172 -15.40 -31.59 6.75
C PHE A 172 -16.69 -30.74 6.74
N ASN A 173 -17.83 -31.41 6.63
CA ASN A 173 -19.18 -30.83 6.60
C ASN A 173 -19.53 -30.03 7.87
N ALA A 174 -20.27 -28.93 7.70
CA ALA A 174 -21.39 -28.61 8.58
C ALA A 174 -22.51 -27.96 7.75
N ILE A 175 -23.60 -28.71 7.66
CA ILE A 175 -24.91 -28.34 7.13
C ILE A 175 -25.51 -27.29 8.05
N TYR A 176 -26.05 -26.19 7.50
CA TYR A 176 -27.29 -25.58 7.99
C TYR A 176 -28.04 -24.94 6.82
N ASP A 177 -29.10 -25.63 6.41
CA ASP A 177 -30.30 -25.04 5.83
C ASP A 177 -30.83 -23.93 6.76
N CYS A 178 -31.31 -22.83 6.19
CA CYS A 178 -32.44 -22.12 6.78
C CYS A 178 -33.18 -21.27 5.74
N SER A 179 -34.42 -21.71 5.53
CA SER A 179 -35.55 -21.10 4.84
C SER A 179 -35.82 -19.65 5.25
N CYS A 180 -36.37 -18.86 4.30
CA CYS A 180 -36.93 -17.53 4.52
C CYS A 180 -38.01 -17.50 5.63
N SER A 181 -37.98 -16.45 6.48
CA SER A 181 -39.12 -15.53 6.67
C SER A 181 -38.74 -14.33 7.55
N THR A 182 -38.99 -13.13 7.03
CA THR A 182 -39.50 -11.92 7.69
C THR A 182 -39.08 -11.58 9.12
N SER A 183 -38.37 -10.46 9.30
CA SER A 183 -38.66 -9.39 10.30
C SER A 183 -37.41 -8.57 10.65
N CYS A 184 -37.51 -7.26 10.38
CA CYS A 184 -37.01 -6.10 11.13
C CYS A 184 -35.64 -6.17 11.85
N TYR A 185 -34.79 -5.20 11.47
CA TYR A 185 -33.63 -4.65 12.17
C TYR A 185 -33.49 -5.05 13.64
N ASN A 186 -32.40 -5.74 13.96
CA ASN A 186 -31.87 -5.77 15.32
C ASN A 186 -30.40 -5.34 15.29
N THR A 187 -30.19 -4.10 15.74
CA THR A 187 -28.90 -3.51 16.04
C THR A 187 -28.32 -4.13 17.31
N THR A 188 -27.48 -5.14 17.15
CA THR A 188 -26.38 -5.46 18.08
C THR A 188 -25.35 -6.24 17.28
N VAL A 189 -24.45 -5.54 16.58
CA VAL A 189 -23.21 -6.17 16.12
C VAL A 189 -22.29 -6.18 17.32
N HIS A 190 -22.43 -7.23 18.13
CA HIS A 190 -21.26 -7.81 18.74
C HIS A 190 -20.38 -8.30 17.59
N ASP A 191 -19.12 -7.86 17.61
CA ASP A 191 -18.05 -8.29 16.73
C ASP A 191 -17.81 -9.81 16.89
N GLU A 192 -18.64 -10.63 16.25
CA GLU A 192 -18.43 -12.07 16.10
C GLU A 192 -18.79 -12.46 14.66
N HIS A 193 -17.93 -12.05 13.72
CA HIS A 193 -17.58 -12.80 12.50
C HIS A 193 -16.55 -11.98 11.70
N ASP A 194 -15.35 -11.82 12.27
CA ASP A 194 -14.15 -11.29 11.59
C ASP A 194 -13.61 -12.28 10.51
N SER A 195 -14.33 -13.39 10.25
CA SER A 195 -13.96 -14.46 9.32
C SER A 195 -14.25 -14.16 7.83
N ASP A 196 -15.03 -13.12 7.53
CA ASP A 196 -15.57 -12.88 6.19
C ASP A 196 -15.00 -11.60 5.51
N ASN A 197 -13.94 -11.02 6.06
CA ASN A 197 -13.29 -9.82 5.54
C ASN A 197 -12.36 -10.15 4.36
N GLU A 198 -12.93 -10.39 3.17
CA GLU A 198 -12.17 -10.51 1.93
C GLU A 198 -11.97 -9.13 1.27
N PRO A 199 -10.78 -8.82 0.73
CA PRO A 199 -10.59 -7.61 -0.06
C PRO A 199 -11.49 -7.63 -1.31
N TYR A 200 -11.98 -6.45 -1.75
CA TYR A 200 -12.89 -6.35 -2.91
C TYR A 200 -12.26 -6.82 -4.24
N THR A 201 -10.94 -6.94 -4.28
CA THR A 201 -10.18 -7.56 -5.37
C THR A 201 -9.02 -8.36 -4.80
N ARG A 202 -8.61 -9.42 -5.49
CA ARG A 202 -7.45 -10.23 -5.11
C ARG A 202 -6.12 -9.61 -5.59
N ASP A 203 -6.18 -8.65 -6.51
CA ASP A 203 -4.98 -7.97 -7.01
C ASP A 203 -4.49 -6.91 -6.00
N ALA A 204 -3.36 -7.22 -5.36
CA ALA A 204 -2.69 -6.32 -4.41
C ALA A 204 -2.33 -4.96 -5.02
N TYR A 205 -2.02 -4.90 -6.32
CA TYR A 205 -1.66 -3.66 -6.98
C TYR A 205 -2.87 -2.72 -7.11
N THR A 206 -4.00 -3.28 -7.54
CA THR A 206 -5.26 -2.57 -7.67
C THR A 206 -5.76 -2.09 -6.30
N LEU A 207 -5.64 -2.90 -5.25
CA LEU A 207 -5.97 -2.51 -3.88
C LEU A 207 -5.22 -1.24 -3.46
N VAL A 208 -3.89 -1.23 -3.63
CA VAL A 208 -3.07 -0.08 -3.25
C VAL A 208 -3.44 1.15 -4.07
N ARG A 209 -3.62 1.00 -5.40
CA ARG A 209 -3.87 2.14 -6.30
C ARG A 209 -5.23 2.79 -6.12
N ASN A 210 -6.23 2.00 -5.81
CA ASN A 210 -7.61 2.43 -5.72
C ASN A 210 -8.03 2.72 -4.27
N HIS A 211 -7.08 2.65 -3.32
CA HIS A 211 -7.30 3.04 -1.94
C HIS A 211 -7.66 4.54 -1.83
N PRO A 212 -8.73 4.93 -1.11
CA PRO A 212 -9.16 6.32 -0.96
C PRO A 212 -8.04 7.29 -0.56
N LEU A 213 -7.21 6.93 0.44
CA LEU A 213 -6.04 7.74 0.83
C LEU A 213 -5.05 7.99 -0.31
N LEU A 214 -4.80 7.00 -1.18
CA LEU A 214 -3.88 7.19 -2.30
C LEU A 214 -4.52 8.14 -3.33
N ILE A 215 -5.82 7.99 -3.59
CA ILE A 215 -6.58 8.88 -4.48
C ILE A 215 -6.51 10.32 -3.95
N VAL A 216 -6.72 10.53 -2.64
CA VAL A 216 -6.57 11.85 -1.99
C VAL A 216 -5.15 12.40 -2.19
N SER A 217 -4.12 11.56 -2.06
CA SER A 217 -2.73 12.00 -2.23
C SER A 217 -2.37 12.40 -3.67
N GLN A 218 -3.09 11.86 -4.66
CA GLN A 218 -2.89 12.19 -6.07
C GLN A 218 -3.55 13.52 -6.46
N GLN A 219 -4.43 14.06 -5.61
CA GLN A 219 -5.08 15.35 -5.86
C GLN A 219 -4.19 16.52 -5.47
N SER A 220 -3.32 16.91 -6.40
CA SER A 220 -2.49 18.12 -6.24
C SER A 220 -3.31 19.41 -6.21
N THR A 221 -4.52 19.40 -6.78
CA THR A 221 -5.41 20.56 -6.89
C THR A 221 -6.09 20.93 -5.57
N TYR A 222 -6.20 20.00 -4.61
CA TYR A 222 -6.95 20.22 -3.38
C TYR A 222 -6.20 19.73 -2.12
N PRO A 223 -5.13 20.44 -1.70
CA PRO A 223 -4.30 20.02 -0.56
C PRO A 223 -5.05 20.06 0.78
N LYS A 224 -6.16 20.80 0.86
CA LYS A 224 -7.00 20.91 2.06
C LYS A 224 -7.57 19.56 2.49
N LEU A 225 -8.03 18.74 1.54
CA LEU A 225 -8.58 17.42 1.82
C LEU A 225 -7.53 16.50 2.44
N MET A 226 -6.31 16.47 1.89
CA MET A 226 -5.21 15.67 2.46
C MET A 226 -4.77 16.19 3.83
N ALA A 227 -4.73 17.51 4.01
CA ALA A 227 -4.29 18.14 5.26
C ALA A 227 -5.31 18.02 6.41
N HIS A 228 -6.55 17.61 6.11
CA HIS A 228 -7.62 17.46 7.09
C HIS A 228 -7.27 16.45 8.20
N GLN A 229 -7.74 16.69 9.42
CA GLN A 229 -7.39 15.88 10.59
C GLN A 229 -7.87 14.43 10.46
N PHE A 230 -8.99 14.20 9.79
CA PHE A 230 -9.52 12.87 9.48
C PHE A 230 -8.53 11.97 8.72
N HIS A 231 -7.91 12.48 7.65
CA HIS A 231 -6.95 11.70 6.88
C HIS A 231 -5.64 11.50 7.63
N LYS A 232 -5.21 12.52 8.40
CA LYS A 232 -4.05 12.41 9.28
C LYS A 232 -4.25 11.37 10.38
N SER A 233 -5.43 11.31 10.99
CA SER A 233 -5.76 10.35 12.04
C SER A 233 -5.90 8.94 11.48
N LEU A 234 -6.53 8.76 10.31
CA LEU A 234 -6.59 7.47 9.61
C LEU A 234 -5.19 6.95 9.26
N LEU A 235 -4.33 7.79 8.67
CA LEU A 235 -2.95 7.41 8.36
C LEU A 235 -2.19 7.02 9.63
N ARG A 236 -2.38 7.75 10.74
CA ARG A 236 -1.77 7.43 12.04
C ARG A 236 -2.28 6.10 12.61
N LYS A 237 -3.57 5.79 12.44
CA LYS A 237 -4.20 4.52 12.83
C LYS A 237 -3.58 3.35 12.06
N ILE A 238 -3.55 3.44 10.72
CA ILE A 238 -2.96 2.41 9.84
C ILE A 238 -1.48 2.22 10.15
N PHE A 239 -0.74 3.33 10.30
CA PHE A 239 0.68 3.29 10.61
C PHE A 239 0.95 2.63 11.97
N ARG A 240 0.18 2.94 13.02
CA ARG A 240 0.35 2.31 14.34
C ARG A 240 0.02 0.83 14.35
N ARG A 241 -0.98 0.38 13.57
CA ARG A 241 -1.43 -1.02 13.56
C ARG A 241 -0.43 -1.94 12.85
N PHE A 242 0.02 -1.53 11.67
CA PHE A 242 0.90 -2.36 10.83
C PHE A 242 2.19 -1.63 10.44
N GLY A 243 2.11 -0.36 10.08
CA GLY A 243 3.23 0.40 9.49
C GLY A 243 4.48 0.46 10.37
N THR A 244 4.35 0.64 11.68
CA THR A 244 5.52 0.76 12.58
C THR A 244 6.38 -0.49 12.54
N TYR A 245 5.79 -1.67 12.66
CA TYR A 245 6.54 -2.94 12.64
C TYR A 245 7.08 -3.24 11.24
N TRP A 246 6.24 -3.09 10.21
CA TRP A 246 6.63 -3.34 8.83
C TRP A 246 7.75 -2.43 8.34
N LEU A 247 7.84 -1.21 8.88
CA LEU A 247 8.91 -0.27 8.56
C LEU A 247 10.14 -0.44 9.45
N ALA A 248 9.95 -0.55 10.76
CA ALA A 248 11.05 -0.56 11.73
C ALA A 248 11.83 -1.89 11.70
N LEU A 249 11.15 -3.02 11.46
CA LEU A 249 11.78 -4.33 11.48
C LEU A 249 12.82 -4.48 10.35
N PRO A 250 12.51 -4.22 9.06
CA PRO A 250 13.52 -4.28 8.00
C PRO A 250 14.64 -3.25 8.19
N PHE A 251 14.33 -2.06 8.69
CA PHE A 251 15.33 -1.04 9.00
C PHE A 251 16.32 -1.53 10.08
N PHE A 252 15.82 -2.10 11.17
CA PHE A 252 16.64 -2.62 12.25
C PHE A 252 17.49 -3.81 11.80
N PHE A 253 16.92 -4.75 11.05
CA PHE A 253 17.68 -5.87 10.48
C PHE A 253 18.76 -5.40 9.49
N TYR A 254 18.47 -4.36 8.72
CA TYR A 254 19.45 -3.76 7.81
C TYR A 254 20.58 -3.06 8.58
N LEU A 255 20.29 -2.39 9.70
CA LEU A 255 21.32 -1.82 10.57
C LEU A 255 22.22 -2.89 11.20
N ILE A 256 21.66 -4.04 11.61
CA ILE A 256 22.45 -5.17 12.10
C ILE A 256 23.37 -5.69 10.99
N LEU A 257 22.83 -5.91 9.78
CA LEU A 257 23.63 -6.32 8.63
C LEU A 257 24.77 -5.33 8.37
N LEU A 258 24.48 -4.03 8.35
CA LEU A 258 25.45 -2.98 8.09
C LEU A 258 26.52 -2.91 9.18
N GLY A 259 26.14 -3.06 10.44
CA GLY A 259 27.07 -3.07 11.59
C GLY A 259 27.97 -4.31 11.61
N LEU A 260 27.43 -5.49 11.30
CA LEU A 260 28.24 -6.70 11.13
C LEU A 260 29.18 -6.55 9.94
N TRP A 261 28.70 -5.96 8.84
CA TRP A 261 29.48 -5.76 7.63
C TRP A 261 30.65 -4.82 7.85
N THR A 262 30.42 -3.70 8.54
CA THR A 262 31.49 -2.76 8.89
C THR A 262 32.47 -3.35 9.90
N ALA A 263 31.99 -4.11 10.89
CA ALA A 263 32.85 -4.81 11.83
C ALA A 263 33.75 -5.84 11.11
N MET A 264 33.25 -6.51 10.08
CA MET A 264 34.06 -7.40 9.23
C MET A 264 35.23 -6.64 8.59
N VAL A 265 34.91 -5.53 7.90
CA VAL A 265 35.89 -4.75 7.14
C VAL A 265 36.91 -4.09 8.08
N LEU A 266 36.49 -3.62 9.26
CA LEU A 266 37.40 -3.03 10.26
C LEU A 266 38.34 -4.05 10.90
N ASN A 267 37.90 -5.30 11.04
CA ASN A 267 38.78 -6.39 11.50
C ASN A 267 39.71 -6.89 10.38
N GLY A 268 39.33 -6.70 9.12
CA GLY A 268 40.16 -6.98 7.96
C GLY A 268 41.28 -5.95 7.80
N LYS A 269 42.50 -6.41 7.53
CA LYS A 269 43.62 -5.53 7.17
C LYS A 269 43.65 -5.30 5.66
N HIS A 270 44.12 -4.12 5.25
CA HIS A 270 44.32 -3.82 3.83
C HIS A 270 45.33 -4.81 3.21
N PRO A 271 45.12 -5.29 1.96
CA PRO A 271 46.01 -6.28 1.34
C PRO A 271 47.48 -5.89 1.36
N GLN A 272 47.81 -4.61 1.15
CA GLN A 272 49.18 -4.08 1.19
C GLN A 272 49.96 -4.51 2.44
N TYR A 273 49.32 -4.51 3.61
CA TYR A 273 49.96 -4.90 4.87
C TYR A 273 50.55 -6.32 4.82
N PHE A 274 49.85 -7.23 4.14
CA PHE A 274 50.27 -8.63 3.99
C PHE A 274 51.36 -8.80 2.93
N TYR A 275 51.31 -8.02 1.85
CA TYR A 275 52.36 -8.00 0.83
C TYR A 275 53.68 -7.49 1.41
N ASP A 276 53.64 -6.43 2.23
CA ASP A 276 54.82 -5.89 2.91
C ASP A 276 55.42 -6.89 3.91
N LEU A 277 54.58 -7.60 4.68
CA LEU A 277 55.00 -8.66 5.60
C LEU A 277 55.66 -9.85 4.90
N ALA A 278 55.14 -10.23 3.74
CA ALA A 278 55.64 -11.35 2.95
C ALA A 278 56.82 -10.97 2.05
N GLY A 279 57.14 -9.67 1.92
CA GLY A 279 58.24 -9.17 1.08
C GLY A 279 57.95 -9.23 -0.43
N PHE A 280 56.68 -9.22 -0.84
CA PHE A 280 56.27 -9.22 -2.24
C PHE A 280 55.74 -7.86 -2.69
N ASN A 281 55.94 -7.49 -3.96
CA ASN A 281 55.29 -6.32 -4.54
C ASN A 281 53.80 -6.59 -4.78
N MET A 282 52.94 -5.61 -4.47
CA MET A 282 51.51 -5.75 -4.68
C MET A 282 51.16 -5.78 -6.17
N THR A 283 50.58 -6.88 -6.61
CA THR A 283 50.09 -7.08 -7.98
C THR A 283 48.62 -7.52 -7.96
N LEU A 284 47.91 -7.24 -9.05
CA LEU A 284 46.52 -7.69 -9.26
C LEU A 284 46.43 -9.17 -9.68
N ASP A 285 47.58 -9.81 -9.92
CA ASP A 285 47.65 -11.20 -10.33
C ASP A 285 47.21 -12.15 -9.19
N ILE A 286 46.51 -13.21 -9.58
CA ILE A 286 45.94 -14.18 -8.65
C ILE A 286 47.05 -15.09 -8.10
N GLY A 287 48.04 -15.44 -8.93
CA GLY A 287 49.15 -16.32 -8.53
C GLY A 287 50.02 -15.74 -7.42
N THR A 288 50.25 -14.43 -7.43
CA THR A 288 50.98 -13.73 -6.37
C THR A 288 50.19 -13.68 -5.05
N CYS A 289 48.85 -13.63 -5.12
CA CYS A 289 47.99 -13.67 -3.93
C CYS A 289 48.14 -15.00 -3.17
N GLU A 290 48.24 -16.11 -3.90
CA GLU A 290 48.42 -17.45 -3.32
C GLU A 290 49.80 -17.62 -2.68
N GLN A 291 50.86 -17.11 -3.33
CA GLN A 291 52.22 -17.15 -2.77
C GLN A 291 52.32 -16.39 -1.43
N VAL A 292 51.70 -15.21 -1.36
CA VAL A 292 51.64 -14.42 -0.12
C VAL A 292 50.87 -15.20 0.95
N ALA A 293 49.72 -15.79 0.63
CA ALA A 293 48.94 -16.57 1.58
C ALA A 293 49.72 -17.76 2.17
N ASN A 294 50.40 -18.53 1.33
CA ASN A 294 51.20 -19.67 1.76
C ASN A 294 52.36 -19.25 2.67
N SER A 295 53.00 -18.11 2.39
CA SER A 295 54.07 -17.57 3.25
C SER A 295 53.55 -17.17 4.64
N LEU A 296 52.34 -16.62 4.72
CA LEU A 296 51.70 -16.21 5.97
C LEU A 296 51.29 -17.40 6.83
N VAL A 297 50.83 -18.50 6.21
CA VAL A 297 50.53 -19.76 6.91
C VAL A 297 51.81 -20.34 7.51
N LEU A 298 52.90 -20.36 6.74
CA LEU A 298 54.20 -20.89 7.17
C LEU A 298 54.82 -20.12 8.34
N GLN A 299 54.61 -18.80 8.40
CA GLN A 299 55.17 -17.96 9.47
C GLN A 299 54.34 -17.97 10.77
N ASN A 300 53.18 -18.65 10.82
CA ASN A 300 52.32 -18.74 12.01
C ASN A 300 51.91 -17.36 12.60
N VAL A 301 51.93 -16.31 11.77
CA VAL A 301 51.66 -14.90 12.17
C VAL A 301 50.17 -14.65 12.41
N THR A 302 49.31 -15.61 12.11
CA THR A 302 47.88 -15.50 12.34
C THR A 302 47.60 -15.55 13.84
N GLU A 303 47.29 -14.40 14.45
CA GLU A 303 46.70 -14.33 15.79
C GLU A 303 45.44 -15.21 15.83
N ILE A 304 45.58 -16.41 16.40
CA ILE A 304 44.56 -17.48 16.44
C ILE A 304 43.24 -17.01 17.09
N LEU A 305 43.27 -15.96 17.91
CA LEU A 305 42.09 -15.40 18.57
C LEU A 305 41.20 -14.53 17.64
N LYS A 306 41.72 -14.00 16.53
CA LYS A 306 40.95 -13.18 15.57
C LYS A 306 40.26 -14.01 14.48
N THR A 307 40.76 -15.20 14.18
CA THR A 307 40.19 -16.08 13.15
C THR A 307 38.84 -16.65 13.58
N ASP A 308 38.68 -17.01 14.86
CA ASP A 308 37.41 -17.52 15.38
C ASP A 308 36.29 -16.48 15.40
N THR A 309 36.61 -15.23 15.78
CA THR A 309 35.64 -14.13 15.75
C THR A 309 35.26 -13.77 14.32
N TYR A 310 36.24 -13.74 13.41
CA TYR A 310 36.02 -13.53 11.98
C TYR A 310 35.12 -14.60 11.36
N ARG A 311 35.36 -15.89 11.68
CA ARG A 311 34.53 -17.01 11.23
C ARG A 311 33.09 -16.94 11.74
N ARG A 312 32.87 -16.58 13.00
CA ARG A 312 31.51 -16.39 13.54
C ARG A 312 30.79 -15.25 12.84
N LEU A 313 31.51 -14.17 12.57
CA LEU A 313 30.96 -12.98 11.92
C LEU A 313 30.65 -13.22 10.43
N SER A 314 31.48 -13.98 9.71
CA SER A 314 31.20 -14.39 8.33
C SER A 314 29.96 -15.28 8.25
N VAL A 315 29.82 -16.27 9.13
CA VAL A 315 28.61 -17.12 9.22
C VAL A 315 27.36 -16.29 9.50
N ALA A 316 27.41 -15.35 10.45
CA ALA A 316 26.30 -14.45 10.74
C ALA A 316 25.91 -13.62 9.51
N LEU A 317 26.89 -13.07 8.80
CA LEU A 317 26.65 -12.32 7.56
C LEU A 317 26.04 -13.20 6.47
N TYR A 318 26.52 -14.42 6.26
CA TYR A 318 25.94 -15.35 5.28
C TYR A 318 24.44 -15.59 5.53
N ILE A 319 24.04 -15.75 6.78
CA ILE A 319 22.63 -15.90 7.16
C ILE A 319 21.84 -14.65 6.77
N PHE A 320 22.32 -13.45 7.13
CA PHE A 320 21.64 -12.20 6.78
C PHE A 320 21.56 -11.98 5.27
N PHE A 321 22.66 -12.16 4.52
CA PHE A 321 22.65 -12.03 3.06
C PHE A 321 21.65 -13.00 2.42
N SER A 322 21.59 -14.25 2.89
CA SER A 322 20.62 -15.24 2.38
C SER A 322 19.17 -14.77 2.59
N VAL A 323 18.84 -14.25 3.77
CA VAL A 323 17.50 -13.70 4.06
C VAL A 323 17.18 -12.50 3.16
N PHE A 324 18.12 -11.58 2.98
CA PHE A 324 17.91 -10.38 2.15
C PHE A 324 17.84 -10.71 0.65
N ILE A 325 18.64 -11.66 0.15
CA ILE A 325 18.55 -12.13 -1.24
C ILE A 325 17.19 -12.80 -1.46
N PHE A 326 16.76 -13.68 -0.57
CA PHE A 326 15.45 -14.33 -0.67
C PHE A 326 14.30 -13.32 -0.64
N LYS A 327 14.36 -12.31 0.25
CA LYS A 327 13.42 -11.17 0.29
C LYS A 327 13.36 -10.46 -1.07
N ASN A 328 14.51 -10.12 -1.65
CA ASN A 328 14.57 -9.40 -2.91
C ASN A 328 14.07 -10.25 -4.08
N VAL A 329 14.36 -11.56 -4.12
CA VAL A 329 13.85 -12.48 -5.15
C VAL A 329 12.33 -12.59 -5.09
N ILE A 330 11.74 -12.82 -3.90
CA ILE A 330 10.28 -12.86 -3.75
C ILE A 330 9.65 -11.57 -4.25
N LEU A 331 10.24 -10.44 -3.88
CA LEU A 331 9.70 -9.13 -4.22
C LEU A 331 9.77 -8.86 -5.74
N ILE A 332 10.87 -9.26 -6.39
CA ILE A 332 11.03 -9.15 -7.84
C ILE A 332 9.98 -10.00 -8.56
N ILE A 333 9.76 -11.23 -8.10
CA ILE A 333 8.74 -12.14 -8.68
C ILE A 333 7.33 -11.56 -8.48
N ALA A 334 7.00 -11.12 -7.25
CA ALA A 334 5.68 -10.62 -6.91
C ALA A 334 5.30 -9.33 -7.65
N LEU A 335 6.29 -8.51 -8.02
CA LEU A 335 6.07 -7.22 -8.69
C LEU A 335 6.35 -7.28 -10.21
N PHE A 336 6.72 -8.43 -10.77
CA PHE A 336 7.01 -8.57 -12.19
C PHE A 336 5.75 -8.32 -13.05
N PRO A 337 5.82 -7.57 -14.17
CA PRO A 337 6.98 -6.89 -14.78
C PRO A 337 7.17 -5.43 -14.31
N LYS A 338 6.40 -4.95 -13.32
CA LYS A 338 6.41 -3.54 -12.91
C LYS A 338 7.66 -3.13 -12.12
N VAL A 339 8.49 -4.08 -11.67
CA VAL A 339 9.79 -3.85 -10.99
C VAL A 339 10.73 -2.97 -11.81
N PHE A 340 10.74 -3.10 -13.14
CA PHE A 340 11.64 -2.35 -14.01
C PHE A 340 11.54 -0.81 -13.86
N ARG A 341 10.46 -0.29 -13.29
CA ARG A 341 10.30 1.15 -13.03
C ARG A 341 10.81 1.61 -11.66
N ILE A 342 11.09 0.70 -10.72
CA ILE A 342 11.47 1.03 -9.34
C ILE A 342 12.94 0.67 -9.13
N GLY A 343 13.84 1.63 -9.40
CA GLY A 343 15.30 1.43 -9.36
C GLY A 343 15.89 1.06 -7.99
N ALA A 344 15.19 1.37 -6.89
CA ALA A 344 15.69 1.17 -5.53
C ALA A 344 15.99 -0.31 -5.21
N TYR A 345 15.19 -1.24 -5.72
CA TYR A 345 15.40 -2.68 -5.48
C TYR A 345 16.64 -3.23 -6.19
N TYR A 346 16.95 -2.71 -7.39
CA TYR A 346 18.18 -3.06 -8.09
C TYR A 346 19.41 -2.52 -7.36
N PHE A 347 19.31 -1.31 -6.80
CA PHE A 347 20.40 -0.73 -6.01
C PHE A 347 20.71 -1.57 -4.77
N GLU A 348 19.68 -1.99 -4.03
CA GLU A 348 19.83 -2.89 -2.89
C GLU A 348 20.44 -4.24 -3.34
N ALA A 349 19.94 -4.85 -4.42
CA ALA A 349 20.45 -6.11 -4.93
C ALA A 349 21.93 -6.04 -5.34
N ILE A 350 22.34 -4.99 -6.07
CA ILE A 350 23.74 -4.79 -6.48
C ILE A 350 24.64 -4.61 -5.26
N ALA A 351 24.23 -3.80 -4.28
CA ALA A 351 24.99 -3.61 -3.05
C ALA A 351 25.16 -4.94 -2.28
N LEU A 352 24.11 -5.75 -2.19
CA LEU A 352 24.15 -7.07 -1.54
C LEU A 352 25.05 -8.05 -2.30
N VAL A 353 24.99 -8.11 -3.63
CA VAL A 353 25.83 -9.00 -4.45
C VAL A 353 27.31 -8.63 -4.31
N LEU A 354 27.66 -7.35 -4.42
CA LEU A 354 29.06 -6.91 -4.27
C LEU A 354 29.59 -7.19 -2.86
N SER A 355 28.75 -7.00 -1.84
CA SER A 355 29.12 -7.33 -0.45
C SER A 355 29.27 -8.84 -0.25
N PHE A 356 28.41 -9.65 -0.86
CA PHE A 356 28.49 -11.12 -0.81
C PHE A 356 29.77 -11.66 -1.46
N VAL A 357 30.19 -11.10 -2.60
CA VAL A 357 31.43 -11.49 -3.30
C VAL A 357 32.68 -11.34 -2.43
N TYR A 358 32.72 -10.35 -1.55
CA TYR A 358 33.85 -10.15 -0.64
C TYR A 358 33.84 -11.12 0.56
N ILE A 359 32.66 -11.60 0.98
CA ILE A 359 32.56 -12.56 2.08
C ILE A 359 32.89 -13.97 1.59
N LEU A 360 32.49 -14.30 0.35
CA LEU A 360 32.76 -15.58 -0.28
C LEU A 360 34.25 -15.94 -0.19
N ASP A 361 34.53 -17.11 0.35
CA ASP A 361 35.86 -17.69 0.28
C ASP A 361 36.04 -18.29 -1.12
N TRP A 362 36.91 -17.66 -1.92
CA TRP A 362 37.27 -18.13 -3.25
C TRP A 362 38.24 -19.32 -3.18
N TYR A 363 38.99 -19.42 -2.08
CA TYR A 363 40.03 -20.42 -1.86
C TYR A 363 40.03 -20.92 -0.42
N ASP A 364 40.42 -22.18 -0.22
CA ASP A 364 40.35 -22.86 1.09
C ASP A 364 41.20 -22.17 2.17
N TRP A 365 42.36 -21.63 1.79
CA TRP A 365 43.30 -20.96 2.70
C TRP A 365 42.79 -19.60 3.22
N GLN A 366 41.78 -19.00 2.57
CA GLN A 366 41.27 -17.69 3.00
C GLN A 366 40.59 -17.75 4.37
N SER A 367 39.93 -18.88 4.66
CA SER A 367 39.30 -19.12 5.95
C SER A 367 40.30 -19.16 7.11
N SER A 368 41.53 -19.61 6.84
CA SER A 368 42.61 -19.70 7.83
C SER A 368 43.41 -18.40 8.02
N VAL A 369 43.63 -17.65 6.95
CA VAL A 369 44.55 -16.47 6.96
C VAL A 369 43.79 -15.15 7.13
N ALA A 370 42.46 -15.14 6.95
CA ALA A 370 41.62 -13.94 6.92
C ALA A 370 42.15 -12.84 5.97
N PHE A 371 42.83 -13.27 4.90
CA PHE A 371 43.40 -12.41 3.87
C PHE A 371 42.52 -12.45 2.61
N ARG A 372 42.25 -11.27 2.05
CA ARG A 372 41.46 -11.09 0.83
C ARG A 372 42.35 -10.58 -0.29
N CYS A 373 42.22 -11.14 -1.50
CA CYS A 373 43.00 -10.69 -2.64
C CYS A 373 42.62 -9.24 -3.02
N PRO A 374 43.52 -8.50 -3.69
CA PRO A 374 43.30 -7.09 -4.05
C PRO A 374 41.99 -6.83 -4.80
N VAL A 375 41.67 -7.66 -5.80
CA VAL A 375 40.43 -7.55 -6.59
C VAL A 375 39.20 -7.74 -5.70
N GLN A 376 39.22 -8.77 -4.85
CA GLN A 376 38.13 -9.06 -3.92
C GLN A 376 37.93 -7.90 -2.93
N TYR A 377 39.03 -7.32 -2.43
CA TYR A 377 38.99 -6.16 -1.54
C TYR A 377 38.38 -4.92 -2.20
N GLN A 378 38.75 -4.60 -3.45
CA GLN A 378 38.18 -3.47 -4.20
C GLN A 378 36.66 -3.62 -4.41
N VAL A 379 36.20 -4.83 -4.76
CA VAL A 379 34.77 -5.13 -4.91
C VAL A 379 34.04 -4.96 -3.59
N GLY A 380 34.62 -5.45 -2.48
CA GLY A 380 34.07 -5.28 -1.14
C GLY A 380 33.97 -3.82 -0.69
N ALA A 381 34.97 -3.00 -1.01
CA ALA A 381 34.97 -1.57 -0.71
C ALA A 381 33.81 -0.84 -1.43
N MET A 382 33.58 -1.16 -2.70
CA MET A 382 32.42 -0.65 -3.45
C MET A 382 31.10 -1.15 -2.82
N GLY A 383 31.02 -2.44 -2.47
CA GLY A 383 29.85 -3.02 -1.80
C GLY A 383 29.51 -2.34 -0.46
N LEU A 384 30.53 -2.04 0.35
CA LEU A 384 30.39 -1.30 1.61
C LEU A 384 29.83 0.10 1.39
N LEU A 385 30.41 0.87 0.45
CA LEU A 385 29.94 2.21 0.12
C LEU A 385 28.48 2.20 -0.33
N LEU A 386 28.13 1.31 -1.26
CA LEU A 386 26.76 1.19 -1.76
C LEU A 386 25.79 0.73 -0.67
N SER A 387 26.22 -0.11 0.26
CA SER A 387 25.40 -0.53 1.41
C SER A 387 25.11 0.64 2.36
N TRP A 388 26.10 1.48 2.66
CA TRP A 388 25.87 2.70 3.45
C TRP A 388 24.99 3.71 2.71
N MET A 389 25.14 3.85 1.40
CA MET A 389 24.24 4.68 0.59
C MET A 389 22.80 4.13 0.60
N ASN A 390 22.63 2.81 0.57
CA ASN A 390 21.33 2.17 0.56
C ASN A 390 20.59 2.36 1.91
N LEU A 391 21.31 2.57 3.02
CA LEU A 391 20.70 2.96 4.29
C LEU A 391 19.81 4.22 4.16
N LEU A 392 20.20 5.17 3.31
CA LEU A 392 19.40 6.38 3.06
C LEU A 392 18.01 6.05 2.50
N ALA A 393 17.88 4.98 1.71
CA ALA A 393 16.59 4.53 1.18
C ALA A 393 15.65 4.06 2.31
N TYR A 394 16.18 3.41 3.35
CA TYR A 394 15.38 3.04 4.52
C TYR A 394 15.03 4.26 5.38
N VAL A 395 15.98 5.19 5.58
CA VAL A 395 15.75 6.43 6.34
C VAL A 395 14.66 7.28 5.69
N ARG A 396 14.55 7.26 4.36
CA ARG A 396 13.48 7.96 3.61
C ARG A 396 12.08 7.61 4.10
N CYS A 397 11.85 6.37 4.50
CA CYS A 397 10.53 5.87 4.86
C CYS A 397 10.13 6.22 6.29
N ILE A 398 11.04 6.75 7.14
CA ILE A 398 10.80 7.07 8.55
C ILE A 398 10.17 8.46 8.69
N PRO A 399 8.90 8.59 9.10
CA PRO A 399 8.21 9.88 9.10
C PRO A 399 8.63 10.79 10.26
N TRP A 400 9.05 10.25 11.41
CA TRP A 400 9.34 11.05 12.61
C TRP A 400 10.71 11.75 12.57
N LEU A 401 11.66 11.26 11.76
CA LEU A 401 12.99 11.86 11.67
C LEU A 401 12.99 13.16 10.84
N GLY A 402 11.98 13.39 10.00
CA GLY A 402 11.97 14.52 9.04
C GLY A 402 13.06 14.47 7.97
N VAL A 403 14.05 13.58 8.12
CA VAL A 403 15.18 13.37 7.20
C VAL A 403 14.72 12.87 5.83
N GLY A 404 13.58 12.21 5.74
CA GLY A 404 13.07 11.66 4.47
C GLY A 404 12.84 12.71 3.38
N LEU A 405 12.51 13.95 3.74
CA LEU A 405 12.42 15.07 2.78
C LEU A 405 13.79 15.37 2.17
N TYR A 406 14.84 15.45 2.99
CA TYR A 406 16.20 15.73 2.55
C TYR A 406 16.73 14.61 1.64
N VAL A 407 16.45 13.35 1.98
CA VAL A 407 16.82 12.22 1.10
C VAL A 407 16.10 12.30 -0.25
N ALA A 408 14.81 12.67 -0.26
CA ALA A 408 14.07 12.85 -1.51
C ALA A 408 14.65 14.02 -2.35
N MET A 409 15.03 15.13 -1.71
CA MET A 409 15.70 16.24 -2.39
C MET A 409 17.05 15.83 -2.98
N LEU A 410 17.87 15.09 -2.21
CA LEU A 410 19.16 14.56 -2.68
C LEU A 410 18.97 13.67 -3.92
N GLN A 411 17.98 12.78 -3.91
CA GLN A 411 17.68 11.92 -5.06
C GLN A 411 17.29 12.74 -6.30
N VAL A 412 16.48 13.79 -6.15
CA VAL A 412 16.12 14.68 -7.26
C VAL A 412 17.37 15.40 -7.81
N ILE A 413 18.26 15.85 -6.93
CA ILE A 413 19.52 16.48 -7.32
C ILE A 413 20.40 15.48 -8.10
N CYS A 414 20.59 14.26 -7.59
CA CYS A 414 21.37 13.22 -8.27
C CYS A 414 20.80 12.88 -9.66
N VAL A 415 19.48 12.75 -9.78
CA VAL A 415 18.84 12.48 -11.09
C VAL A 415 19.04 13.63 -12.06
N LYS A 416 18.93 14.88 -11.59
CA LYS A 416 19.21 16.06 -12.43
C LYS A 416 20.68 16.13 -12.85
N PHE A 417 21.60 15.81 -11.93
CA PHE A 417 23.03 15.76 -12.21
C PHE A 417 23.37 14.68 -13.27
N LEU A 418 22.82 13.47 -13.14
CA LEU A 418 22.99 12.40 -14.13
C LEU A 418 22.51 12.80 -15.54
N ARG A 419 21.44 13.60 -15.64
CA ARG A 419 20.96 14.13 -16.93
C ARG A 419 21.90 15.19 -17.52
N PHE A 420 22.72 15.83 -16.71
CA PHE A 420 23.68 16.84 -17.13
C PHE A 420 25.03 16.25 -17.53
N LEU A 421 25.33 15.00 -17.13
CA LEU A 421 26.58 14.31 -17.48
C LEU A 421 26.92 14.25 -18.98
N PRO A 422 25.97 14.07 -19.92
CA PRO A 422 26.31 14.06 -21.35
C PRO A 422 26.78 15.41 -21.90
N VAL A 423 26.57 16.50 -21.14
CA VAL A 423 26.96 17.87 -21.51
C VAL A 423 28.33 18.24 -20.92
N LEU A 424 28.78 17.51 -19.90
CA LEU A 424 30.11 17.61 -19.29
C LEU A 424 31.11 16.77 -20.08
#